data_AF-Q05C79-F1
#
_entry.id   AF-Q05C79-F1
#
_cell.length_a   1.000
_cell.length_b   1.000
_cell.length_c   1.000
_cell.angle_alpha   90.00
_cell.angle_beta   90.00
_cell.angle_gamma   90.00
#
_symmetry.space_group_name_H-M   'P 1'
#
loop_
_entity.id
_entity.type
_entity.pdbx_description
1 polymer ?
#
loop_
_entity_poly.entity_id
_entity_poly.type
_entity_poly.pdbx_seq_one_letter_code
_entity_poly.pdbx_strand_id
1 'polypeptide(L)'
;MGLWLKLLAFGFALLDTEVFVTGQTPTPSDGASLTTLTPSTLGLASTDPPSTTIATTTKQTCAAMFGNITVNYTYESSNQTFKADLKDVQNAKCGNEDCENVLNNLEECSQIKNISVSNDSCAPATTIDLYVPPGTDKFSLHDCTPKEKANTSICLEWKTKKKK
;
A
#
# COMPACT_ATOMS: atom_id res chain seq x y z
N MET A 1 -27.15 42.80 -2.93
CA MET A 1 -26.68 42.48 -4.30
C MET A 1 -25.29 43.08 -4.46
N GLY A 2 -24.33 42.29 -4.94
CA GLY A 2 -22.93 42.70 -5.13
C GLY A 2 -22.03 42.19 -3.99
N LEU A 3 -20.90 41.55 -4.24
CA LEU A 3 -20.26 41.21 -5.49
C LEU A 3 -19.28 40.07 -5.20
N TRP A 4 -19.29 39.07 -6.07
CA TRP A 4 -18.37 37.94 -6.08
C TRP A 4 -16.93 38.42 -6.34
N LEU A 5 -15.98 37.97 -5.51
CA LEU A 5 -14.57 37.85 -5.88
C LEU A 5 -14.24 36.35 -5.84
N LYS A 6 -14.45 35.66 -6.97
CA LYS A 6 -13.44 35.29 -7.98
C LYS A 6 -12.33 34.38 -7.43
N LEU A 7 -12.48 33.10 -7.79
CA LEU A 7 -11.53 31.99 -7.72
C LEU A 7 -10.09 32.41 -8.08
N LEU A 8 -9.13 31.97 -7.26
CA LEU A 8 -7.76 31.71 -7.66
C LEU A 8 -7.69 30.28 -8.21
N ALA A 9 -7.67 30.14 -9.53
CA ALA A 9 -7.29 28.90 -10.20
C ALA A 9 -5.77 28.87 -10.34
N PHE A 10 -5.10 28.02 -9.55
CA PHE A 10 -3.69 27.70 -9.77
C PHE A 10 -3.63 26.55 -10.78
N GLY A 11 -3.20 26.88 -12.01
CA GLY A 11 -2.95 25.89 -13.06
C GLY A 11 -1.63 25.18 -12.79
N PHE A 12 -1.70 23.87 -12.55
CA PHE A 12 -0.53 22.99 -12.60
C PHE A 12 -0.42 22.44 -14.03
N ALA A 13 0.66 22.79 -14.73
CA ALA A 13 1.04 22.14 -15.97
C ALA A 13 1.66 20.77 -15.64
N LEU A 14 0.99 19.71 -16.09
CA LEU A 14 1.54 18.36 -16.09
C LEU A 14 2.54 18.24 -17.24
N LEU A 15 3.82 17.98 -16.94
CA LEU A 15 4.80 17.57 -17.93
C LEU A 15 4.68 16.05 -18.13
N ASP A 16 4.00 15.65 -19.20
CA ASP A 16 4.08 14.29 -19.73
C ASP A 16 5.47 14.06 -20.33
N THR A 17 6.17 13.04 -19.85
CA THR A 17 7.37 12.49 -20.51
C THR A 17 7.11 11.02 -20.81
N GLU A 18 6.37 10.79 -21.89
CA GLU A 18 6.20 9.49 -22.51
C GLU A 18 7.46 9.19 -23.35
N VAL A 19 8.32 8.28 -22.88
CA VAL A 19 9.40 7.70 -23.68
C VAL A 19 8.94 6.34 -24.21
N PHE A 20 8.46 6.33 -25.46
CA PHE A 20 8.22 5.11 -26.22
C PHE A 20 9.49 4.72 -26.98
N VAL A 21 9.95 3.48 -26.79
CA VAL A 21 10.92 2.84 -27.69
C VAL A 21 10.27 1.61 -28.31
N THR A 22 9.80 1.80 -29.54
CA THR A 22 9.51 0.74 -30.50
C THR A 22 10.78 0.41 -31.27
N GLY A 23 11.10 -0.88 -31.36
CA GLY A 23 12.21 -1.40 -32.16
C GLY A 23 11.87 -2.78 -32.71
N GLN A 24 11.18 -2.79 -33.85
CA GLN A 24 10.85 -3.96 -34.66
C GLN A 24 11.70 -3.91 -35.95
N THR A 25 12.33 -5.02 -36.35
CA THR A 25 12.84 -5.27 -37.73
C THR A 25 13.16 -6.79 -37.89
N PRO A 26 13.30 -7.34 -39.11
CA PRO A 26 12.42 -8.40 -39.64
C PRO A 26 13.14 -9.72 -40.05
N THR A 27 12.32 -10.70 -40.44
CA THR A 27 12.53 -11.98 -41.19
C THR A 27 13.47 -11.85 -42.42
N PRO A 28 13.95 -12.94 -43.13
CA PRO A 28 13.19 -14.13 -43.58
C PRO A 28 13.96 -15.49 -43.79
N SER A 29 13.18 -16.51 -44.25
CA SER A 29 13.55 -17.66 -45.13
C SER A 29 14.46 -18.77 -44.59
N ASP A 30 14.33 -20.06 -44.89
CA ASP A 30 13.51 -20.86 -45.82
C ASP A 30 13.45 -22.30 -45.28
N GLY A 31 12.42 -23.07 -45.65
CA GLY A 31 12.39 -24.50 -45.33
C GLY A 31 11.09 -25.20 -45.71
N ALA A 32 10.72 -25.13 -47.00
CA ALA A 32 9.64 -25.92 -47.56
C ALA A 32 9.96 -27.42 -47.52
N SER A 33 9.03 -28.24 -47.03
CA SER A 33 8.92 -29.64 -47.44
C SER A 33 7.46 -30.07 -47.42
N LEU A 34 6.86 -30.09 -48.61
CA LEU A 34 5.58 -30.72 -48.93
C LEU A 34 5.75 -32.24 -48.92
N THR A 35 4.99 -32.96 -48.10
CA THR A 35 4.43 -34.25 -48.53
C THR A 35 3.10 -34.54 -47.83
N THR A 36 2.06 -34.44 -48.65
CA THR A 36 0.75 -35.09 -48.67
C THR A 36 0.62 -36.40 -47.88
N LEU A 37 -0.52 -36.58 -47.19
CA LEU A 37 -1.49 -37.68 -47.36
C LEU A 37 -2.58 -37.60 -46.27
N THR A 38 -3.78 -37.15 -46.66
CA THR A 38 -5.03 -37.45 -45.95
C THR A 38 -5.44 -38.91 -46.23
N PRO A 39 -5.99 -39.57 -45.22
CA PRO A 39 -7.30 -40.19 -45.42
C PRO A 39 -8.29 -39.74 -44.33
N SER A 40 -9.46 -39.30 -44.78
CA SER A 40 -10.65 -39.14 -43.94
C SER A 40 -11.00 -40.47 -43.27
N THR A 41 -11.14 -40.45 -41.94
CA THR A 41 -11.83 -41.52 -41.21
C THR A 41 -12.97 -40.88 -40.42
N LEU A 42 -14.19 -41.15 -40.88
CA LEU A 42 -15.43 -40.98 -40.13
C LEU A 42 -15.38 -41.92 -38.92
N GLY A 43 -15.35 -41.37 -37.71
CA GLY A 43 -15.27 -42.16 -36.48
C GLY A 43 -15.96 -41.45 -35.32
N LEU A 44 -17.21 -41.86 -35.09
CA LEU A 44 -17.96 -41.91 -33.83
C LEU A 44 -17.97 -40.65 -32.95
N ALA A 45 -19.18 -40.13 -32.75
CA ALA A 45 -19.49 -39.16 -31.71
C ALA A 45 -19.03 -39.67 -30.33
N SER A 46 -17.91 -39.13 -29.83
CA SER A 46 -17.60 -39.14 -28.41
C SER A 46 -18.36 -37.99 -27.76
N THR A 47 -19.44 -38.33 -27.07
CA THR A 47 -20.05 -37.44 -26.07
C THR A 47 -19.16 -37.49 -24.83
N ASP A 48 -17.97 -36.89 -24.90
CA ASP A 48 -17.25 -36.52 -23.69
C ASP A 48 -17.95 -35.28 -23.10
N PRO A 49 -18.29 -35.28 -21.80
CA PRO A 49 -18.79 -34.08 -21.15
C PRO A 49 -17.74 -32.97 -21.30
N PRO A 50 -18.14 -31.72 -21.56
CA PRO A 50 -17.18 -30.61 -21.65
C PRO A 50 -16.40 -30.56 -20.35
N SER A 51 -15.10 -30.86 -20.41
CA SER A 51 -14.20 -30.63 -19.29
C SER A 51 -14.06 -29.12 -19.16
N THR A 52 -14.83 -28.53 -18.25
CA THR A 52 -14.71 -27.14 -17.85
C THR A 52 -13.32 -26.98 -17.23
N THR A 53 -12.36 -26.55 -18.04
CA THR A 53 -11.07 -26.09 -17.53
C THR A 53 -11.36 -24.81 -16.76
N ILE A 54 -11.45 -24.91 -15.43
CA ILE A 54 -11.60 -23.74 -14.56
C ILE A 54 -10.32 -22.94 -14.76
N ALA A 55 -10.42 -21.77 -15.39
CA ALA A 55 -9.32 -20.83 -15.48
C ALA A 55 -8.86 -20.51 -14.05
N THR A 56 -7.68 -21.00 -13.68
CA THR A 56 -7.10 -20.70 -12.38
C THR A 56 -6.55 -19.29 -12.47
N THR A 57 -7.32 -18.30 -12.02
CA THR A 57 -6.84 -16.92 -11.94
C THR A 57 -5.73 -16.88 -10.89
N THR A 58 -4.48 -16.79 -11.33
CA THR A 58 -3.34 -16.64 -10.44
C THR A 58 -3.41 -15.26 -9.79
N LYS A 59 -3.63 -15.20 -8.47
CA LYS A 59 -3.57 -13.95 -7.72
C LYS A 59 -2.13 -13.41 -7.75
N GLN A 60 -1.98 -12.09 -7.86
CA GLN A 60 -0.68 -11.43 -7.69
C GLN A 60 -0.21 -11.55 -6.23
N THR A 61 1.10 -11.47 -5.99
CA THR A 61 1.65 -11.45 -4.64
C THR A 61 1.24 -10.21 -3.87
N CYS A 62 0.96 -10.34 -2.57
CA CYS A 62 0.60 -9.19 -1.74
C CYS A 62 1.75 -8.19 -1.63
N ALA A 63 3.00 -8.67 -1.67
CA ALA A 63 4.18 -7.81 -1.69
C ALA A 63 4.23 -6.90 -2.92
N ALA A 64 3.89 -7.42 -4.11
CA ALA A 64 3.85 -6.60 -5.32
C ALA A 64 2.60 -5.71 -5.39
N MET A 65 1.48 -6.16 -4.82
CA MET A 65 0.23 -5.38 -4.79
C MET A 65 0.30 -4.18 -3.84
N PHE A 66 0.83 -4.39 -2.63
CA PHE A 66 0.90 -3.34 -1.61
C PHE A 66 2.20 -2.52 -1.70
N GLY A 67 3.25 -3.08 -2.29
CA GLY A 67 4.57 -2.45 -2.34
C GLY A 67 5.07 -2.10 -0.95
N ASN A 68 5.55 -0.86 -0.78
CA ASN A 68 5.94 -0.34 0.53
C ASN A 68 4.69 0.13 1.30
N ILE A 69 4.31 -0.66 2.31
CA ILE A 69 3.21 -0.33 3.21
C ILE A 69 3.64 0.82 4.14
N THR A 70 2.86 1.91 4.13
CA THR A 70 3.01 3.03 5.07
C THR A 70 2.07 2.82 6.24
N VAL A 71 2.55 3.04 7.46
CA VAL A 71 1.78 2.89 8.70
C VAL A 71 1.58 4.25 9.35
N ASN A 72 0.34 4.59 9.67
CA ASN A 72 0.00 5.77 10.47
C ASN A 72 -0.34 5.33 11.89
N TYR A 73 0.20 6.03 12.88
CA TYR A 73 -0.08 5.77 14.29
C TYR A 73 -1.01 6.84 14.86
N THR A 74 -2.08 6.40 15.52
CA THR A 74 -2.98 7.24 16.29
C THR A 74 -2.84 6.90 17.77
N TYR A 75 -2.51 7.88 18.61
CA TYR A 75 -2.34 7.67 20.05
C TYR A 75 -3.65 7.85 20.80
N GLU A 76 -4.02 6.85 21.58
CA GLU A 76 -5.17 6.88 22.49
C GLU A 76 -4.68 7.16 23.91
N SER A 77 -4.88 8.39 24.37
CA SER A 77 -4.35 8.85 25.66
C SER A 77 -5.08 8.24 26.86
N SER A 78 -6.31 7.77 26.69
CA SER A 78 -7.10 7.14 27.76
C SER A 78 -6.48 5.82 28.25
N ASN A 79 -5.97 5.01 27.31
CA ASN A 79 -5.38 3.70 27.58
C ASN A 79 -3.85 3.67 27.38
N GLN A 80 -3.24 4.77 26.97
CA GLN A 80 -1.81 4.89 26.68
C GLN A 80 -1.32 3.90 25.61
N THR A 81 -2.15 3.68 24.59
CA THR A 81 -1.87 2.74 23.51
C THR A 81 -1.95 3.42 22.14
N PHE A 82 -1.45 2.74 21.11
CA PHE A 82 -1.55 3.17 19.73
C PHE A 82 -2.49 2.28 18.92
N LYS A 83 -3.18 2.90 17.97
CA LYS A 83 -3.75 2.22 16.80
C LYS A 83 -2.80 2.42 15.61
N ALA A 84 -2.56 1.38 14.84
CA ALA A 84 -1.82 1.44 13.59
C ALA A 84 -2.75 1.20 12.39
N ASP A 85 -2.78 2.16 11.46
CA ASP A 85 -3.56 2.07 10.23
C ASP A 85 -2.63 1.86 9.03
N LEU A 86 -2.88 0.82 8.24
CA LEU A 86 -2.15 0.53 7.00
C LEU A 86 -2.69 1.43 5.88
N LYS A 87 -1.91 2.42 5.47
CA LYS A 87 -2.33 3.39 4.46
C LYS A 87 -2.50 2.71 3.11
N ASP A 88 -3.58 3.03 2.41
CA ASP A 88 -3.90 2.56 1.06
C ASP A 88 -4.10 1.03 0.92
N VAL A 89 -4.18 0.30 2.04
CA VAL A 89 -4.50 -1.14 2.05
C VAL A 89 -5.92 -1.37 2.55
N GLN A 90 -6.85 -1.62 1.63
CA GLN A 90 -8.26 -1.88 1.96
C GLN A 90 -8.51 -3.36 2.32
N ASN A 91 -9.41 -3.59 3.27
CA ASN A 91 -9.84 -4.93 3.72
C ASN A 91 -8.66 -5.84 4.07
N ALA A 92 -7.64 -5.25 4.72
CA ALA A 92 -6.44 -5.95 5.11
C ALA A 92 -6.75 -7.01 6.18
N LYS A 93 -6.30 -8.23 5.93
CA LYS A 93 -6.29 -9.34 6.89
C LYS A 93 -4.88 -9.48 7.46
N CYS A 94 -4.80 -9.54 8.78
CA CYS A 94 -3.58 -9.75 9.53
C CYS A 94 -3.59 -11.21 10.03
N GLY A 95 -2.94 -12.10 9.30
CA GLY A 95 -3.13 -13.54 9.47
C GLY A 95 -4.57 -13.94 9.10
N ASN A 96 -5.32 -14.44 10.08
CA ASN A 96 -6.73 -14.87 9.88
C ASN A 96 -7.76 -13.82 10.32
N GLU A 97 -7.32 -12.72 10.91
CA GLU A 97 -8.19 -11.70 11.50
C GLU A 97 -8.14 -10.39 10.70
N ASP A 98 -9.11 -9.51 10.93
CA ASP A 98 -9.05 -8.15 10.39
C ASP A 98 -7.88 -7.38 11.02
N CYS A 99 -7.06 -6.75 10.17
CA CYS A 99 -5.94 -5.96 10.67
C CYS A 99 -6.38 -4.84 11.61
N GLU A 100 -7.58 -4.27 11.44
CA GLU A 100 -8.07 -3.25 12.36
C GLU A 100 -8.18 -3.78 13.80
N ASN A 101 -8.56 -5.05 14.01
CA ASN A 101 -8.64 -5.62 15.35
C ASN A 101 -7.25 -5.95 15.92
N VAL A 102 -6.35 -6.47 15.07
CA VAL A 102 -4.99 -6.88 15.47
C VAL A 102 -4.08 -5.66 15.74
N LEU A 103 -4.24 -4.59 14.97
CA LEU A 103 -3.40 -3.40 15.00
C LEU A 103 -3.94 -2.30 15.95
N ASN A 104 -4.81 -2.69 16.88
CA ASN A 104 -5.32 -1.85 17.94
C ASN A 104 -4.62 -2.13 19.28
N ASN A 105 -4.67 -1.17 20.20
CA ASN A 105 -4.13 -1.28 21.56
C ASN A 105 -2.64 -1.65 21.63
N LEU A 106 -1.83 -1.14 20.70
CA LEU A 106 -0.39 -1.39 20.65
C LEU A 106 0.33 -0.64 21.77
N GLU A 107 1.20 -1.34 22.51
CA GLU A 107 1.99 -0.72 23.57
C GLU A 107 3.03 0.25 22.98
N GLU A 108 3.18 1.42 23.60
CA GLU A 108 4.21 2.38 23.24
C GLU A 108 5.63 1.81 23.33
N CYS A 109 6.54 2.30 22.47
CA CYS A 109 7.94 1.82 22.41
C CYS A 109 8.11 0.31 22.17
N SER A 110 7.08 -0.41 21.71
CA SER A 110 7.14 -1.83 21.41
C SER A 110 7.53 -2.11 19.95
N GLN A 111 8.04 -3.31 19.71
CA GLN A 111 8.34 -3.81 18.37
C GLN A 111 7.55 -5.09 18.12
N ILE A 112 6.71 -5.08 17.09
CA ILE A 112 5.90 -6.23 16.70
C ILE A 112 6.39 -6.68 15.33
N LYS A 113 6.89 -7.90 15.22
CA LYS A 113 7.56 -8.38 14.02
C LYS A 113 6.73 -9.42 13.28
N ASN A 114 6.95 -9.53 11.98
CA ASN A 114 6.40 -10.56 11.11
C ASN A 114 4.85 -10.59 11.09
N ILE A 115 4.20 -9.43 11.09
CA ILE A 115 2.75 -9.36 10.90
C ILE A 115 2.45 -9.72 9.46
N SER A 116 1.78 -10.84 9.25
CA SER A 116 1.33 -11.30 7.93
C SER A 116 0.16 -10.46 7.46
N VAL A 117 0.28 -9.75 6.35
CA VAL A 117 -0.74 -8.88 5.74
C VAL A 117 -1.14 -9.42 4.38
N SER A 118 -2.45 -9.59 4.18
CA SER A 118 -3.05 -10.01 2.91
C SER A 118 -4.42 -9.36 2.68
N ASN A 119 -4.99 -9.58 1.51
CA ASN A 119 -6.42 -9.36 1.27
C ASN A 119 -6.95 -10.44 0.31
N ASP A 120 -8.24 -10.43 0.02
CA ASP A 120 -8.85 -11.42 -0.87
C ASP A 120 -8.34 -11.35 -2.32
N SER A 121 -7.66 -10.27 -2.71
CA SER A 121 -7.16 -10.04 -4.06
C SER A 121 -5.73 -10.55 -4.30
N CYS A 122 -4.97 -10.86 -3.25
CA CYS A 122 -3.55 -11.21 -3.37
C CYS A 122 -3.17 -12.47 -2.61
N ALA A 123 -2.14 -13.17 -3.10
CA ALA A 123 -1.49 -14.29 -2.44
C ALA A 123 -0.08 -14.53 -3.05
N PRO A 124 0.94 -14.92 -2.27
CA PRO A 124 0.94 -15.10 -0.82
C PRO A 124 0.94 -13.76 -0.07
N ALA A 125 0.65 -13.84 1.23
CA ALA A 125 0.72 -12.70 2.15
C ALA A 125 2.14 -12.11 2.21
N THR A 126 2.22 -10.82 2.52
CA THR A 126 3.48 -10.13 2.80
C THR A 126 3.64 -9.93 4.30
N THR A 127 4.86 -9.71 4.80
CA THR A 127 5.11 -9.49 6.22
C THR A 127 5.59 -8.07 6.48
N ILE A 128 5.10 -7.46 7.56
CA ILE A 128 5.57 -6.15 8.03
C ILE A 128 6.03 -6.20 9.50
N ASP A 129 6.93 -5.29 9.84
CA ASP A 129 7.34 -5.02 11.22
C ASP A 129 6.82 -3.65 11.64
N LEU A 130 6.29 -3.55 12.85
CA LEU A 130 5.83 -2.32 13.46
C LEU A 130 6.80 -1.87 14.56
N TYR A 131 7.19 -0.60 14.48
CA TYR A 131 8.02 0.08 15.47
C TYR A 131 7.16 1.16 16.12
N VAL A 132 6.51 0.81 17.23
CA VAL A 132 5.53 1.68 17.87
C VAL A 132 6.24 2.85 18.55
N PRO A 133 5.83 4.10 18.28
CA PRO A 133 6.50 5.27 18.84
C PRO A 133 6.27 5.41 20.36
N PRO A 134 6.99 6.30 21.04
CA PRO A 134 6.69 6.67 22.41
C PRO A 134 5.36 7.43 22.51
N GLY A 135 4.64 7.28 23.61
CA GLY A 135 3.38 7.99 23.88
C GLY A 135 3.54 9.51 23.80
N THR A 136 2.55 10.18 23.19
CA THR A 136 2.63 11.62 22.91
C THR A 136 2.51 12.46 24.19
N ASP A 137 1.89 11.91 25.23
CA ASP A 137 1.74 12.54 26.54
C ASP A 137 3.07 12.66 27.31
N LYS A 138 4.11 11.93 26.89
CA LYS A 138 5.47 12.03 27.43
C LYS A 138 6.23 13.26 26.97
N PHE A 139 5.70 14.01 26.01
CA PHE A 139 6.33 15.21 25.49
C PHE A 139 5.46 16.44 25.80
N SER A 140 6.12 17.57 26.00
CA SER A 140 5.46 18.87 26.12
C SER A 140 6.27 19.93 25.40
N LEU A 141 5.62 20.72 24.57
CA LEU A 141 6.22 21.89 23.96
C LEU A 141 6.31 23.00 25.01
N HIS A 142 7.53 23.41 25.36
CA HIS A 142 7.83 24.42 26.35
C HIS A 142 8.25 25.71 25.64
N ASP A 143 7.61 26.82 26.00
CA ASP A 143 8.07 28.15 25.63
C ASP A 143 9.23 28.57 26.54
N CYS A 144 10.41 28.74 25.92
CA CYS A 144 11.64 29.14 26.58
C CYS A 144 12.04 30.60 26.28
N THR A 145 11.13 31.40 25.71
CA THR A 145 11.42 32.77 25.27
C THR A 145 11.74 33.65 26.47
N PRO A 146 12.94 34.26 26.53
CA PRO A 146 13.27 35.18 27.60
C PRO A 146 12.33 36.38 27.56
N LYS A 147 11.79 36.77 28.72
CA LYS A 147 10.78 37.85 28.81
C LYS A 147 11.29 39.15 28.22
N GLU A 148 12.57 39.46 28.46
CA GLU A 148 13.25 40.64 27.97
C GLU A 148 13.47 40.66 26.45
N LYS A 149 13.32 39.53 25.75
CA LYS A 149 13.44 39.41 24.29
C LYS A 149 12.14 38.97 23.61
N ALA A 150 11.03 38.88 24.34
CA ALA A 150 9.78 38.32 23.81
C ALA A 150 9.16 39.14 22.66
N ASN A 151 9.52 40.42 22.54
CA ASN A 151 9.05 41.27 21.44
C ASN A 151 9.80 41.03 20.11
N THR A 152 10.94 40.33 20.13
CA THR A 152 11.83 40.18 18.96
C THR A 152 12.32 38.75 18.74
N SER A 153 11.97 37.81 19.63
CA SER A 153 12.41 36.42 19.56
C SER A 153 11.34 35.45 20.03
N ILE A 154 11.45 34.21 19.57
CA ILE A 154 10.64 33.06 19.99
C ILE A 154 11.61 31.91 20.26
N CYS A 155 11.42 31.22 21.38
CA CYS A 155 12.12 30.00 21.74
C CYS A 155 11.09 28.93 22.11
N LEU A 156 11.11 27.81 21.39
CA LEU A 156 10.26 26.66 21.67
C LEU A 156 11.14 25.41 21.80
N GLU A 157 10.90 24.61 22.84
CA GLU A 157 11.67 23.42 23.16
C GLU A 157 10.75 22.25 23.49
N TRP A 158 10.98 21.09 22.89
CA TRP A 158 10.33 19.85 23.34
C TRP A 158 10.99 19.33 24.60
N LYS A 159 10.21 19.21 25.68
CA LYS A 159 10.64 18.60 26.95
C LYS A 159 10.00 17.24 27.14
N THR A 160 10.79 16.28 27.61
CA THR A 160 10.29 15.00 28.10
C THR A 160 9.73 15.17 29.50
N LYS A 161 8.48 14.77 29.73
CA LYS A 161 7.89 14.72 31.07
C LYS A 161 8.54 13.58 31.84
N LYS A 162 9.05 13.88 33.04
CA LYS A 162 9.55 12.83 33.94
C LYS A 162 8.36 11.99 34.41
N LYS A 163 8.50 10.66 34.40
CA LYS A 163 7.52 9.77 35.04
C LYS A 163 7.43 10.17 36.52
N LYS A 164 6.22 10.49 36.97
CA LYS A 164 5.94 10.88 38.36
C LYS A 164 5.83 9.64 39.23
#